data_AF-A0A976HGF7-F1
#
_entry.id   AF-A0A976HGF7-F1
#
_cell.length_a   1.000
_cell.length_b   1.000
_cell.length_c   1.000
_cell.angle_alpha   90.00
_cell.angle_beta   90.00
_cell.angle_gamma   90.00
#
_symmetry.space_group_name_H-M   'P 1'
#
loop_
_entity.id
_entity.type
_entity.pdbx_description
1 polymer ?
#
loop_
_entity_poly.entity_id
_entity_poly.type
_entity_poly.pdbx_seq_one_letter_code
_entity_poly.pdbx_strand_id
1 'polypeptide(L)'
;MVRWGEADIAELDQIPLAPGSKAPVDEHHLLAFGTTLHRPTGLRLTPYQSDWNDRGMNREFYLTPPPGEAWRIEVVVRDGHPLIRTRVRDQLGLTLNDAIPHDVEVDLSGRMLVDFGEVFDCFTAAPAWGEPAAVWTVERRDALVLMLFWALDRYGRYNHHTFPTGPFPSTLKFEPEGVPEALHGTFRNPAWQRGQ
;
A
#
# COMPACT_ATOMS: atom_id res chain seq x y z
N MET A 1 4.28 -4.81 17.62
CA MET A 1 4.28 -3.37 17.33
C MET A 1 4.97 -3.12 16.01
N VAL A 2 4.34 -2.34 15.14
CA VAL A 2 4.82 -2.02 13.80
C VAL A 2 5.60 -0.70 13.79
N ARG A 3 6.68 -0.65 13.00
CA ARG A 3 7.48 0.55 12.76
C ARG A 3 7.26 1.10 11.36
N TRP A 4 7.06 2.41 11.27
CA TRP A 4 6.99 3.16 10.03
C TRP A 4 8.12 4.18 9.99
N GLY A 5 9.18 3.83 9.25
CA GLY A 5 10.45 4.52 9.38
C GLY A 5 11.05 4.29 10.76
N GLU A 6 11.28 5.36 11.51
CA GLU A 6 11.76 5.33 12.90
C GLU A 6 10.62 5.48 13.94
N ALA A 7 9.38 5.75 13.49
CA ALA A 7 8.25 5.94 14.39
C ALA A 7 7.50 4.63 14.64
N ASP A 8 7.12 4.39 15.90
CA ASP A 8 6.20 3.32 16.26
C ASP A 8 4.76 3.74 15.92
N ILE A 9 4.02 2.88 15.21
CA ILE A 9 2.60 3.08 14.95
C ILE A 9 1.84 2.25 15.95
N ALA A 10 1.44 2.90 17.05
CA ALA A 10 0.81 2.21 18.17
C ALA A 10 -0.39 1.40 17.69
N GLU A 11 -1.21 1.91 16.79
CA GLU A 11 -2.45 1.29 16.33
C GLU A 11 -2.23 -0.03 15.55
N LEU A 12 -1.00 -0.30 15.08
CA LEU A 12 -0.69 -1.44 14.20
C LEU A 12 0.23 -2.49 14.85
N ASP A 13 -0.09 -3.75 14.60
CA ASP A 13 0.74 -4.91 14.90
C ASP A 13 1.00 -5.76 13.66
N GLN A 14 2.11 -6.50 13.68
CA GLN A 14 2.43 -7.49 12.68
C GLN A 14 2.28 -8.87 13.28
N ILE A 15 1.45 -9.72 12.69
CA ILE A 15 1.26 -11.10 13.11
C ILE A 15 1.69 -12.06 12.00
N PRO A 16 2.12 -13.30 12.31
CA PRO A 16 2.52 -14.27 11.29
C PRO A 16 1.40 -14.52 10.27
N LEU A 17 1.79 -14.84 9.03
CA LEU A 17 0.84 -15.27 8.01
C LEU A 17 0.10 -16.54 8.47
N ALA A 18 -1.18 -16.62 8.13
CA ALA A 18 -1.93 -17.86 8.34
C ALA A 18 -1.30 -18.99 7.50
N PRO A 19 -1.16 -20.22 8.05
CA PRO A 19 -0.69 -21.37 7.29
C PRO A 19 -1.49 -21.56 5.99
N GLY A 20 -0.81 -21.78 4.87
CA GLY A 20 -1.44 -21.97 3.55
C GLY A 20 -1.83 -20.69 2.82
N SER A 21 -1.52 -19.51 3.36
CA SER A 21 -1.66 -18.26 2.60
C SER A 21 -0.76 -18.30 1.36
N LYS A 22 -1.33 -18.05 0.17
CA LYS A 22 -0.57 -17.79 -1.07
C LYS A 22 0.10 -16.41 -1.00
N ALA A 23 0.89 -16.13 0.04
CA ALA A 23 1.72 -14.93 0.02
C ALA A 23 2.83 -15.16 -1.03
N PRO A 24 3.07 -14.22 -1.96
CA PRO A 24 4.16 -14.31 -2.91
C PRO A 24 5.47 -14.58 -2.18
N VAL A 25 6.12 -15.68 -2.52
CA VAL A 25 7.53 -15.89 -2.21
C VAL A 25 8.24 -15.58 -3.51
N ASP A 26 8.56 -14.30 -3.75
CA ASP A 26 9.54 -14.01 -4.77
C ASP A 26 10.94 -14.34 -4.22
N GLU A 27 11.92 -14.50 -5.10
CA GLU A 27 13.33 -14.77 -4.77
C GLU A 27 13.98 -13.61 -3.96
N HIS A 28 13.22 -12.55 -3.67
CA HIS A 28 13.63 -11.35 -2.94
C HIS A 28 12.78 -11.10 -1.67
N HIS A 29 12.00 -12.09 -1.23
CA HIS A 29 11.22 -12.12 0.02
C HIS A 29 10.20 -10.99 0.20
N LEU A 30 9.58 -10.49 -0.88
CA LEU A 30 8.68 -9.34 -0.88
C LEU A 30 7.55 -9.41 0.18
N LEU A 31 7.10 -10.60 0.59
CA LEU A 31 5.89 -10.77 1.42
C LEU A 31 6.00 -11.72 2.61
N ALA A 32 7.21 -11.89 3.15
CA ALA A 32 7.41 -12.54 4.45
C ALA A 32 6.88 -11.70 5.65
N PHE A 33 6.29 -10.52 5.39
CA PHE A 33 5.98 -9.55 6.43
C PHE A 33 4.81 -9.93 7.33
N GLY A 34 3.99 -10.95 7.05
CA GLY A 34 2.87 -11.28 7.94
C GLY A 34 1.59 -10.52 7.61
N THR A 35 0.58 -10.67 8.46
CA THR A 35 -0.66 -9.91 8.42
C THR A 35 -0.53 -8.65 9.28
N THR A 36 -0.96 -7.51 8.75
CA THR A 36 -1.05 -6.26 9.51
C THR A 36 -2.37 -6.24 10.27
N LEU A 37 -2.32 -6.08 11.59
CA LEU A 37 -3.47 -5.98 12.46
C LEU A 37 -3.66 -4.54 12.95
N HIS A 38 -4.84 -3.97 12.74
CA HIS A 38 -5.24 -2.73 13.40
C HIS A 38 -5.87 -3.04 14.75
N ARG A 39 -5.15 -2.77 15.85
CA ARG A 39 -5.56 -3.19 17.21
C ARG A 39 -6.94 -2.65 17.61
N PRO A 40 -7.29 -1.36 17.38
CA PRO A 40 -8.58 -0.83 17.83
C PRO A 40 -9.78 -1.51 17.17
N THR A 41 -9.70 -1.79 15.86
CA THR A 41 -10.84 -2.36 15.11
C THR A 41 -10.78 -3.88 14.98
N GLY A 42 -9.63 -4.50 15.27
CA GLY A 42 -9.37 -5.92 15.04
C GLY A 42 -9.30 -6.33 13.56
N LEU A 43 -9.28 -5.36 12.64
CA LEU A 43 -9.12 -5.62 11.20
C LEU A 43 -7.72 -6.17 10.88
N ARG A 44 -7.66 -7.03 9.87
CA ARG A 44 -6.45 -7.70 9.42
C ARG A 44 -6.26 -7.54 7.92
N LEU A 45 -5.15 -6.93 7.51
CA LEU A 45 -4.73 -6.80 6.13
C LEU A 45 -3.62 -7.81 5.83
N THR A 46 -3.94 -8.81 5.01
CA THR A 46 -3.05 -9.91 4.67
C THR A 46 -2.67 -9.83 3.19
N PRO A 47 -1.38 -9.72 2.84
CA PRO A 47 -0.98 -9.76 1.44
C PRO A 47 -1.20 -11.15 0.82
N TYR A 48 -1.51 -11.20 -0.47
CA TYR A 48 -1.62 -12.45 -1.23
C TYR A 48 -1.14 -12.28 -2.68
N GLN A 49 -0.96 -13.40 -3.38
CA GLN A 49 -0.75 -13.48 -4.81
C GLN A 49 -1.97 -14.11 -5.45
N SER A 50 -2.68 -13.36 -6.28
CA SER A 50 -3.61 -13.94 -7.22
C SER A 50 -2.84 -14.70 -8.30
N ASP A 51 -3.50 -15.70 -8.91
CA ASP A 51 -2.94 -16.40 -10.07
C ASP A 51 -2.88 -15.48 -11.32
N TRP A 52 -3.48 -14.29 -11.23
CA TRP A 52 -3.51 -13.24 -12.26
C TRP A 52 -2.54 -12.09 -11.96
N ASN A 53 -1.67 -12.22 -10.96
CA ASN A 53 -0.77 -11.16 -10.56
C ASN A 53 0.10 -10.70 -11.75
N ASP A 54 -0.10 -9.45 -12.16
CA ASP A 54 0.58 -8.84 -13.31
C ASP A 54 2.01 -8.43 -12.97
N ARG A 55 2.84 -9.43 -12.62
CA ARG A 55 4.28 -9.30 -12.34
C ARG A 55 4.62 -8.21 -11.32
N GLY A 56 3.78 -8.04 -10.30
CA GLY A 56 3.99 -7.06 -9.23
C GLY A 56 3.49 -5.64 -9.53
N MET A 57 2.85 -5.40 -10.68
CA MET A 57 2.17 -4.11 -10.96
C MET A 57 1.02 -3.85 -9.97
N ASN A 58 0.36 -4.92 -9.54
CA ASN A 58 -0.70 -4.87 -8.54
C ASN A 58 -0.19 -5.35 -7.19
N ARG A 59 -0.59 -4.63 -6.14
CA ARG A 59 -0.39 -4.98 -4.74
C ARG A 59 -1.73 -5.44 -4.18
N GLU A 60 -1.81 -6.72 -3.85
CA GLU A 60 -3.05 -7.42 -3.56
C GLU A 60 -3.12 -7.83 -2.08
N PHE A 61 -4.25 -7.53 -1.45
CA PHE A 61 -4.48 -7.80 -0.03
C PHE A 61 -5.89 -8.35 0.22
N TYR A 62 -6.00 -9.29 1.15
CA TYR A 62 -7.26 -9.60 1.80
C TYR A 62 -7.40 -8.74 3.06
N LEU A 63 -8.48 -7.96 3.13
CA LEU A 63 -8.95 -7.38 4.37
C LEU A 63 -9.96 -8.33 5.02
N THR A 64 -9.66 -8.73 6.25
CA THR A 64 -10.50 -9.65 7.04
C THR A 64 -10.97 -8.99 8.34
N PRO A 65 -12.17 -9.36 8.83
CA PRO A 65 -12.81 -8.73 9.97
C PRO A 65 -12.12 -9.01 11.30
N PRO A 66 -12.54 -8.30 12.37
CA PRO A 66 -12.36 -8.80 13.73
C PRO A 66 -13.05 -10.16 13.97
N PRO A 67 -12.63 -10.91 15.01
CA PRO A 67 -13.28 -12.16 15.38
C PRO A 67 -14.79 -11.99 15.63
N GLY A 68 -15.61 -12.91 15.11
CA GLY A 68 -17.07 -12.89 15.28
C GLY A 68 -17.84 -12.36 14.07
N GLU A 69 -17.16 -11.81 13.06
CA GLU A 69 -17.73 -11.45 11.77
C GLU A 69 -17.21 -12.39 10.66
N ALA A 70 -18.02 -12.59 9.63
CA ALA A 70 -17.71 -13.50 8.53
C ALA A 70 -17.89 -12.78 7.19
N TRP A 71 -16.86 -12.03 6.79
CA TRP A 71 -16.72 -11.43 5.46
C TRP A 71 -15.24 -11.37 5.11
N ARG A 72 -14.91 -11.12 3.85
CA ARG A 72 -13.54 -10.87 3.40
C ARG A 72 -13.59 -10.00 2.16
N ILE A 73 -12.72 -9.00 2.12
CA ILE A 73 -12.64 -8.03 1.02
C ILE A 73 -11.31 -8.23 0.30
N GLU A 74 -11.36 -8.29 -1.02
CA GLU A 74 -10.21 -8.16 -1.91
C GLU A 74 -9.90 -6.69 -2.11
N VAL A 75 -8.68 -6.30 -1.77
CA VAL A 75 -8.17 -4.94 -1.93
C VAL A 75 -7.01 -4.99 -2.91
N VAL A 76 -7.11 -4.24 -4.00
CA VAL A 76 -6.06 -4.17 -5.02
C VAL A 76 -5.65 -2.72 -5.22
N VAL A 77 -4.36 -2.47 -5.03
CA VAL A 77 -3.74 -1.16 -5.15
C VAL A 77 -2.65 -1.22 -6.21
N ARG A 78 -2.61 -0.22 -7.10
CA ARG A 78 -1.55 -0.03 -8.08
C ARG A 78 -0.82 1.29 -7.84
N ASP A 79 0.37 1.42 -8.40
CA ASP A 79 1.06 2.70 -8.47
C ASP A 79 0.23 3.64 -9.38
N GLY A 80 -0.01 4.87 -8.90
CA GLY A 80 -0.83 5.85 -9.59
C GLY A 80 -0.05 6.68 -10.60
N HIS A 81 -0.78 7.34 -11.51
CA HIS A 81 -0.18 8.21 -12.52
C HIS A 81 -0.05 9.69 -12.05
N PRO A 82 1.06 10.39 -12.40
CA PRO A 82 2.27 9.86 -13.05
C PRO A 82 3.20 9.14 -12.05
N LEU A 83 3.74 7.99 -12.48
CA LEU A 83 4.75 7.23 -11.74
C LEU A 83 5.97 8.11 -11.44
N ILE A 84 6.69 7.87 -10.34
CA ILE A 84 7.95 8.59 -10.04
C ILE A 84 8.91 8.59 -11.20
N ARG A 85 9.06 7.44 -11.88
CA ARG A 85 9.92 7.33 -13.05
C ARG A 85 9.54 8.32 -14.16
N THR A 86 8.24 8.54 -14.38
CA THR A 86 7.75 9.53 -15.34
C THR A 86 8.09 10.94 -14.87
N ARG A 87 7.88 11.24 -13.58
CA ARG A 87 8.24 12.54 -13.01
C ARG A 87 9.74 12.84 -13.14
N VAL A 88 10.61 11.85 -12.90
CA VAL A 88 12.06 11.96 -13.09
C VAL A 88 12.40 12.29 -14.55
N ARG A 89 11.77 11.61 -15.52
CA ARG A 89 11.96 11.92 -16.95
C ARG A 89 11.55 13.35 -17.26
N ASP A 90 10.39 13.77 -16.80
CA ASP A 90 9.88 15.12 -17.02
C ASP A 90 10.83 16.18 -16.44
N GLN A 91 11.36 15.97 -15.23
CA GLN A 91 12.33 16.88 -14.62
C GLN A 91 13.66 16.96 -15.39
N LEU A 92 14.06 15.86 -16.04
CA LEU A 92 15.26 15.81 -16.88
C LEU A 92 15.00 16.29 -18.33
N GLY A 93 13.76 16.63 -18.69
CA GLY A 93 13.38 17.00 -20.05
C GLY A 93 13.47 15.84 -21.05
N LEU A 94 13.28 14.60 -20.58
CA LEU A 94 13.43 13.37 -21.35
C LEU A 94 12.08 12.84 -21.84
N THR A 95 12.10 12.16 -22.98
CA THR A 95 10.96 11.39 -23.52
C THR A 95 10.93 9.97 -22.95
N LEU A 96 9.87 9.20 -23.24
CA LEU A 96 9.71 7.80 -22.80
C LEU A 96 10.83 6.86 -23.28
N ASN A 97 11.49 7.17 -24.40
CA ASN A 97 12.50 6.29 -25.01
C ASN A 97 13.92 6.60 -24.55
N ASP A 98 14.13 7.71 -23.87
CA ASP A 98 15.47 8.10 -23.44
C ASP A 98 15.94 7.24 -22.25
N ALA A 99 17.24 6.95 -22.21
CA ALA A 99 17.83 6.23 -21.08
C ALA A 99 18.14 7.21 -19.95
N ILE A 100 17.80 6.82 -18.72
CA ILE A 100 18.21 7.55 -17.52
C ILE A 100 19.35 6.73 -16.89
N PRO A 101 20.52 7.33 -16.61
CA PRO A 101 21.55 6.66 -15.81
C PRO A 101 20.95 6.19 -14.47
N HIS A 102 21.26 4.96 -14.07
CA HIS A 102 20.61 4.32 -12.92
C HIS A 102 20.84 5.10 -11.61
N ASP A 103 22.05 5.60 -11.39
CA ASP A 103 22.44 6.42 -10.24
C ASP A 103 21.67 7.74 -10.18
N VAL A 104 21.49 8.40 -11.33
CA VAL A 104 20.72 9.63 -11.46
C VAL A 104 19.23 9.35 -11.22
N GLU A 105 18.70 8.26 -11.78
CA GLU A 105 17.30 7.84 -11.58
C GLU A 105 17.03 7.58 -10.10
N VAL A 106 17.92 6.83 -9.45
CA VAL A 106 17.87 6.52 -8.03
C VAL A 106 17.83 7.82 -7.23
N ASP A 107 18.85 8.68 -7.33
CA ASP A 107 18.96 9.92 -6.54
C ASP A 107 17.76 10.87 -6.71
N LEU A 108 17.32 11.10 -7.95
CA LEU A 108 16.15 11.94 -8.22
C LEU A 108 14.86 11.33 -7.71
N SER A 109 14.65 10.02 -7.90
CA SER A 109 13.47 9.31 -7.37
C SER A 109 13.39 9.43 -5.86
N GLY A 110 14.53 9.28 -5.18
CA GLY A 110 14.62 9.45 -3.72
C GLY A 110 14.23 10.83 -3.23
N ARG A 111 14.74 11.88 -3.87
CA ARG A 111 14.34 13.27 -3.54
C ARG A 111 12.86 13.49 -3.81
N MET A 112 12.35 13.02 -4.95
CA MET A 112 10.93 13.14 -5.28
C MET A 112 10.01 12.41 -4.30
N LEU A 113 10.42 11.23 -3.81
CA LEU A 113 9.69 10.51 -2.76
C LEU A 113 9.59 11.34 -1.47
N VAL A 114 10.70 11.93 -1.04
CA VAL A 114 10.75 12.74 0.17
C VAL A 114 9.91 14.01 0.02
N ASP A 115 10.04 14.71 -1.10
CA ASP A 115 9.40 16.01 -1.32
C ASP A 115 7.91 15.89 -1.66
N PHE A 116 7.53 14.88 -2.44
CA PHE A 116 6.21 14.76 -3.05
C PHE A 116 5.48 13.46 -2.74
N GLY A 117 6.16 12.43 -2.26
CA GLY A 117 5.59 11.11 -2.02
C GLY A 117 5.12 10.41 -3.29
N GLU A 118 4.35 9.33 -3.10
CA GLU A 118 3.72 8.56 -4.16
C GLU A 118 2.21 8.76 -4.22
N VAL A 119 1.66 8.53 -5.41
CA VAL A 119 0.21 8.41 -5.59
C VAL A 119 -0.10 6.93 -5.78
N PHE A 120 -1.09 6.44 -5.06
CA PHE A 120 -1.58 5.08 -5.18
C PHE A 120 -3.05 5.09 -5.55
N ASP A 121 -3.45 4.17 -6.42
CA ASP A 121 -4.84 4.00 -6.84
C ASP A 121 -5.37 2.65 -6.35
N CYS A 122 -6.36 2.68 -5.47
CA CYS A 122 -7.14 1.53 -5.03
C CYS A 122 -8.36 1.40 -5.96
N PHE A 123 -8.26 0.50 -6.93
CA PHE A 123 -9.31 0.28 -7.93
C PHE A 123 -10.25 -0.89 -7.58
N THR A 124 -9.90 -1.67 -6.55
CA THR A 124 -10.76 -2.74 -6.03
C THR A 124 -10.74 -2.74 -4.52
N ALA A 125 -11.92 -2.74 -3.89
CA ALA A 125 -12.14 -3.01 -2.48
C ALA A 125 -13.47 -3.77 -2.29
N ALA A 126 -13.60 -4.89 -3.00
CA ALA A 126 -14.85 -5.63 -3.17
C ALA A 126 -14.86 -6.93 -2.35
N PRO A 127 -16.04 -7.49 -2.02
CA PRO A 127 -16.12 -8.80 -1.37
C PRO A 127 -15.39 -9.86 -2.20
N ALA A 128 -14.61 -10.70 -1.54
CA ALA A 128 -14.01 -11.86 -2.19
C ALA A 128 -15.12 -12.79 -2.70
N TRP A 129 -14.81 -13.62 -3.69
CA TRP A 129 -15.82 -14.44 -4.36
C TRP A 129 -16.63 -15.30 -3.37
N GLY A 130 -17.95 -15.13 -3.38
CA GLY A 130 -18.89 -15.86 -2.52
C GLY A 130 -18.98 -15.38 -1.07
N GLU A 131 -18.24 -14.32 -0.70
CA GLU A 131 -18.28 -13.72 0.64
C GLU A 131 -19.33 -12.60 0.72
N PRO A 132 -19.92 -12.36 1.90
CA PRO A 132 -20.83 -11.24 2.08
C PRO A 132 -20.09 -9.89 2.10
N ALA A 133 -20.84 -8.82 1.84
CA ALA A 133 -20.31 -7.47 1.90
C ALA A 133 -19.92 -7.04 3.32
N ALA A 134 -18.80 -6.32 3.44
CA ALA A 134 -18.40 -5.72 4.70
C ALA A 134 -19.28 -4.51 5.04
N VAL A 135 -19.57 -4.33 6.33
CA VAL A 135 -20.16 -3.10 6.85
C VAL A 135 -19.05 -2.06 7.03
N TRP A 136 -19.11 -0.98 6.27
CA TRP A 136 -18.15 0.12 6.35
C TRP A 136 -18.58 1.17 7.37
N THR A 137 -17.65 1.51 8.25
CA THR A 137 -17.74 2.65 9.16
C THR A 137 -16.57 3.59 8.89
N VAL A 138 -16.67 4.84 9.36
CA VAL A 138 -15.56 5.81 9.30
C VAL A 138 -14.28 5.21 9.92
N GLU A 139 -14.41 4.55 11.06
CA GLU A 139 -13.28 3.92 11.74
C GLU A 139 -12.63 2.79 10.93
N ARG A 140 -13.43 1.94 10.26
CA ARG A 140 -12.90 0.86 9.41
C ARG A 140 -12.23 1.39 8.16
N ARG A 141 -12.78 2.45 7.56
CA ARG A 141 -12.15 3.17 6.44
C ARG A 141 -10.79 3.71 6.85
N ASP A 142 -10.74 4.47 7.95
CA ASP A 142 -9.50 5.13 8.39
C ASP A 142 -8.44 4.09 8.78
N ALA A 143 -8.85 2.98 9.40
CA ALA A 143 -8.00 1.83 9.67
C ALA A 143 -7.44 1.19 8.38
N LEU A 144 -8.28 0.97 7.37
CA LEU A 144 -7.84 0.44 6.07
C LEU A 144 -6.81 1.37 5.42
N VAL A 145 -7.10 2.67 5.38
CA VAL A 145 -6.18 3.68 4.81
C VAL A 145 -4.83 3.65 5.51
N LEU A 146 -4.82 3.62 6.85
CA LEU A 146 -3.59 3.55 7.65
C LEU A 146 -2.78 2.27 7.34
N MET A 147 -3.46 1.11 7.35
CA MET A 147 -2.82 -0.18 7.06
C MET A 147 -2.25 -0.25 5.64
N LEU A 148 -2.98 0.29 4.65
CA LEU A 148 -2.54 0.32 3.26
C LEU A 148 -1.30 1.19 3.10
N PHE A 149 -1.29 2.43 3.58
CA PHE A 149 -0.09 3.25 3.47
C PHE A 149 1.12 2.62 4.14
N TRP A 150 0.94 2.01 5.33
CA TRP A 150 2.03 1.30 5.98
C TRP A 150 2.56 0.15 5.11
N ALA A 151 1.66 -0.67 4.56
CA ALA A 151 2.04 -1.78 3.69
C ALA A 151 2.73 -1.26 2.41
N LEU A 152 2.16 -0.27 1.74
CA LEU A 152 2.65 0.28 0.49
C LEU A 152 4.04 0.93 0.63
N ASP A 153 4.30 1.63 1.73
CA ASP A 153 5.62 2.21 1.99
C ASP A 153 6.66 1.11 2.28
N ARG A 154 6.25 -0.05 2.82
CA ARG A 154 7.15 -1.21 2.98
C ARG A 154 7.48 -1.86 1.65
N TYR A 155 6.54 -1.92 0.71
CA TYR A 155 6.78 -2.33 -0.67
C TYR A 155 7.70 -1.34 -1.42
N GLY A 156 7.46 -0.04 -1.27
CA GLY A 156 8.24 1.01 -1.94
C GLY A 156 9.73 1.01 -1.57
N ARG A 157 10.09 0.54 -0.36
CA ARG A 157 11.48 0.37 0.09
C ARG A 157 12.32 -0.54 -0.81
N TYR A 158 11.71 -1.46 -1.55
CA TYR A 158 12.44 -2.37 -2.42
C TYR A 158 12.92 -1.67 -3.70
N ASN A 159 12.08 -0.85 -4.32
CA ASN A 159 12.46 -0.13 -5.53
C ASN A 159 13.57 0.91 -5.26
N HIS A 160 13.79 1.25 -4.00
CA HIS A 160 14.47 2.45 -3.54
C HIS A 160 15.36 2.17 -2.32
N HIS A 161 16.11 1.05 -2.35
CA HIS A 161 16.92 0.51 -1.24
C HIS A 161 17.89 1.49 -0.54
N THR A 162 18.15 2.66 -1.11
CA THR A 162 19.12 3.65 -0.61
C THR A 162 18.49 4.88 0.06
N PHE A 163 17.16 4.96 0.20
CA PHE A 163 16.47 6.20 0.59
C PHE A 163 15.88 6.19 2.01
N PRO A 164 15.55 7.38 2.57
CA PRO A 164 15.08 7.50 3.93
C PRO A 164 13.90 6.57 4.20
N THR A 165 14.04 5.74 5.23
CA THR A 165 12.95 4.91 5.70
C THR A 165 12.00 5.80 6.50
N GLY A 166 10.87 6.22 5.93
CA GLY A 166 9.94 7.12 6.62
C GLY A 166 8.55 7.11 5.98
N PRO A 167 7.55 7.69 6.67
CA PRO A 167 6.34 8.11 5.98
C PRO A 167 6.70 9.19 4.96
N PHE A 168 6.10 9.12 3.78
CA PHE A 168 6.22 10.17 2.75
C PHE A 168 4.89 10.95 2.65
N PRO A 169 4.86 12.16 2.03
CA PRO A 169 3.63 12.90 1.74
C PRO A 169 2.71 12.24 0.69
N SER A 170 2.65 10.91 0.66
CA SER A 170 1.91 10.09 -0.29
C SER A 170 0.40 10.24 -0.17
N THR A 171 -0.29 9.88 -1.26
CA THR A 171 -1.75 9.89 -1.37
C THR A 171 -2.28 8.55 -1.85
N LEU A 172 -3.48 8.19 -1.38
CA LEU A 172 -4.22 7.00 -1.80
C LEU A 172 -5.58 7.45 -2.32
N LYS A 173 -5.89 7.10 -3.56
CA LYS A 173 -7.17 7.39 -4.22
C LYS A 173 -7.99 6.11 -4.31
N PHE A 174 -9.26 6.20 -3.98
CA PHE A 174 -10.20 5.11 -4.18
C PHE A 174 -11.07 5.40 -5.39
N GLU A 175 -11.02 4.52 -6.39
CA GLU A 175 -11.84 4.68 -7.59
C GLU A 175 -13.32 4.46 -7.26
N PRO A 176 -14.28 5.09 -7.98
CA PRO A 176 -15.70 4.97 -7.65
C PRO A 176 -16.30 3.58 -7.95
N GLU A 177 -15.76 2.91 -8.98
CA GLU A 177 -16.22 1.59 -9.42
C GLU A 177 -15.43 0.49 -8.68
N GLY A 178 -16.09 -0.61 -8.30
CA GLY A 178 -15.42 -1.71 -7.57
C GLY A 178 -15.06 -1.40 -6.11
N VAL A 179 -15.43 -0.21 -5.61
CA VAL A 179 -15.14 0.25 -4.25
C VAL A 179 -16.41 0.79 -3.57
N PRO A 180 -16.65 0.44 -2.30
CA PRO A 180 -17.72 0.99 -1.47
C PRO A 180 -17.70 2.52 -1.37
N GLU A 181 -18.86 3.16 -1.44
CA GLU A 181 -19.02 4.63 -1.38
C GLU A 181 -18.34 5.26 -0.16
N ALA A 182 -18.36 4.57 0.98
CA ALA A 182 -17.72 5.03 2.20
C ALA A 182 -16.19 5.24 2.07
N LEU A 183 -15.55 4.61 1.09
CA LEU A 183 -14.12 4.73 0.81
C LEU A 183 -13.82 5.75 -0.30
N HIS A 184 -14.81 6.28 -1.02
CA HIS A 184 -14.56 7.16 -2.17
C HIS A 184 -13.80 8.43 -1.76
N GLY A 185 -12.85 8.84 -2.61
CA GLY A 185 -12.08 10.06 -2.44
C GLY A 185 -10.56 9.86 -2.41
N THR A 186 -9.86 10.90 -1.95
CA THR A 186 -8.40 10.92 -1.85
C THR A 186 -8.00 11.10 -0.39
N PHE A 187 -7.14 10.21 0.11
CA PHE A 187 -6.59 10.23 1.46
C PHE A 187 -5.11 10.57 1.40
N ARG A 188 -4.63 11.30 2.41
CA ARG A 188 -3.21 11.64 2.57
C ARG A 188 -2.60 10.77 3.65
N ASN A 189 -1.31 10.47 3.53
CA ASN A 189 -0.59 9.71 4.54
C ASN A 189 -0.71 10.40 5.91
N PRO A 190 -1.42 9.80 6.89
CA PRO A 190 -1.66 10.42 8.18
C PRO A 190 -0.39 10.47 9.04
N ALA A 191 0.58 9.59 8.80
CA ALA A 191 1.82 9.54 9.57
C ALA A 191 2.78 10.69 9.20
N TRP A 192 2.78 11.14 7.94
CA TRP A 192 3.60 12.28 7.49
C TRP A 192 3.22 13.58 8.21
N GLN A 193 1.92 13.83 8.36
CA GLN A 193 1.41 15.06 9.00
C GLN A 193 1.76 15.16 10.49
N ARG A 194 2.01 14.04 11.17
CA ARG A 194 2.38 14.03 12.60
C ARG A 194 3.84 14.45 12.84
N GLY A 195 4.69 14.47 11.80
CA GLY A 195 6.12 14.80 11.88
C GLY A 195 6.51 16.22 11.47
N GLN A 196 5.52 17.07 11.13
CA GLN A 196 5.69 18.52 10.88
C GLN A 196 5.23 19.32 12.09
#